data_AF-A0A6P8R612-F1
#
_entry.id   AF-A0A6P8R612-F1
#
_cell.length_a   1.000
_cell.length_b   1.000
_cell.length_c   1.000
_cell.angle_alpha   90.00
_cell.angle_beta   90.00
_cell.angle_gamma   90.00
#
_symmetry.space_group_name_H-M   'P 1'
#
loop_
_entity.id
_entity.type
_entity.pdbx_description
1 polymer ?
#
loop_
_entity_poly.entity_id
_entity_poly.type
_entity_poly.pdbx_seq_one_letter_code
_entity_poly.pdbx_strand_id
1 'polypeptide(L)'
;MGLKLFCIRNWIHYHGGTFNLSLQLSTFTAMSKRKAPQESLNEGITDFLIELANYERNVNRAIHKYNAYRKAASVISKYPSKIKSGAEAKKLDGVGAKIAEKIDEFLTTGKLRKLEKIRQDDTSSSINLLTRVSGIGPAAARKLVEEGIRSVEDLKKNEQKLNHHQKIGLKYFDDFERRIPRKEMLQMQAIILKEVGKQDPDYIATICGSFRRGAESSGDIDILLTHPAFTSESAKQGVCRLQDESGESLPFRRIDIRLIPKDQYYCGVLYFTGSDIFNKNMRAHALEMGFTLNEYTIRPLGVTGVAGEPLPVQSEEDIFEYIQWKYREPKERSE
;
A
#
# COMPACT_ATOMS: atom_id res chain seq x y z
N MET A 1 20.27 -8.64 -16.67
CA MET A 1 19.09 -7.89 -16.17
C MET A 1 19.56 -6.71 -15.34
N GLY A 2 19.33 -5.48 -15.79
CA GLY A 2 19.71 -4.26 -15.07
C GLY A 2 18.47 -3.60 -14.45
N LEU A 3 18.52 -3.30 -13.15
CA LEU A 3 17.52 -2.48 -12.48
C LEU A 3 17.97 -1.02 -12.58
N LYS A 4 17.23 -0.18 -13.32
CA LYS A 4 17.45 1.28 -13.28
C LYS A 4 16.73 1.81 -12.05
N LEU A 5 17.46 1.88 -10.95
CA LEU A 5 17.00 2.58 -9.76
C LEU A 5 17.39 4.05 -9.85
N PHE A 6 16.40 4.93 -9.96
CA PHE A 6 16.64 6.36 -9.91
C PHE A 6 16.86 6.88 -8.47
N CYS A 7 16.71 6.04 -7.43
CA CYS A 7 16.72 6.49 -6.03
C CYS A 7 17.83 5.94 -5.11
N ILE A 8 18.28 4.69 -5.22
CA ILE A 8 19.27 4.14 -4.23
C ILE A 8 20.66 4.74 -4.40
N ARG A 9 21.11 5.05 -5.63
CA ARG A 9 22.45 5.63 -5.84
C ARG A 9 22.67 6.98 -5.15
N ASN A 10 21.62 7.75 -4.91
CA ASN A 10 21.70 9.04 -4.22
C ASN A 10 21.47 8.93 -2.69
N TRP A 11 21.31 7.71 -2.15
CA TRP A 11 20.86 7.50 -0.78
C TRP A 11 22.02 7.41 0.24
N ILE A 12 23.23 6.99 -0.15
CA ILE A 12 24.34 6.68 0.79
C ILE A 12 25.59 7.54 0.52
N HIS A 13 25.50 8.60 -0.28
CA HIS A 13 26.58 9.59 -0.37
C HIS A 13 26.52 10.59 0.78
N TYR A 14 26.74 10.10 2.01
CA TYR A 14 27.10 10.91 3.17
C TYR A 14 28.56 10.64 3.58
N HIS A 15 29.46 10.45 2.61
CA HIS A 15 30.87 10.88 2.64
C HIS A 15 31.46 10.79 1.21
N GLY A 16 31.75 11.98 0.64
CA GLY A 16 32.61 12.28 -0.52
C GLY A 16 32.76 11.28 -1.70
N GLY A 17 32.22 11.65 -2.87
CA GLY A 17 32.71 11.18 -4.18
C GLY A 17 31.60 10.88 -5.21
N THR A 18 31.57 11.60 -6.33
CA THR A 18 30.60 11.44 -7.42
C THR A 18 31.04 10.38 -8.45
N PHE A 19 30.11 9.55 -8.94
CA PHE A 19 30.31 8.78 -10.17
C PHE A 19 29.02 8.76 -11.03
N ASN A 20 29.16 9.18 -12.28
CA ASN A 20 28.11 9.22 -13.30
C ASN A 20 28.20 7.96 -14.17
N LEU A 21 27.07 7.35 -14.54
CA LEU A 21 27.03 6.39 -15.65
C LEU A 21 25.76 6.58 -16.48
N SER A 22 25.93 7.16 -17.67
CA SER A 22 24.95 7.27 -18.76
C SER A 22 25.10 6.09 -19.74
N LEU A 23 24.21 6.02 -20.75
CA LEU A 23 24.19 5.20 -22.00
C LEU A 23 22.94 4.29 -22.12
N GLN A 24 22.32 4.04 -23.27
CA GLN A 24 22.11 4.74 -24.56
C GLN A 24 20.92 3.98 -25.24
N LEU A 25 20.24 4.60 -26.22
CA LEU A 25 19.02 4.10 -26.90
C LEU A 25 19.31 3.40 -28.25
N SER A 26 18.51 2.40 -28.62
CA SER A 26 18.18 2.05 -30.02
C SER A 26 16.86 1.24 -30.12
N THR A 27 16.25 1.25 -31.31
CA THR A 27 14.81 1.09 -31.63
C THR A 27 14.41 -0.25 -32.28
N PHE A 28 13.09 -0.52 -32.25
CA PHE A 28 12.20 -1.25 -33.21
C PHE A 28 11.48 -2.58 -32.83
N THR A 29 10.14 -2.48 -32.91
CA THR A 29 9.01 -3.39 -33.30
C THR A 29 8.81 -4.83 -32.78
N ALA A 30 7.77 -4.95 -31.94
CA ALA A 30 6.45 -5.60 -32.19
C ALA A 30 6.14 -7.06 -31.74
N MET A 31 5.13 -7.11 -30.85
CA MET A 31 4.03 -8.08 -30.65
C MET A 31 4.29 -9.48 -30.09
N SER A 32 3.67 -9.80 -28.94
CA SER A 32 2.79 -10.99 -28.80
C SER A 32 1.89 -10.95 -27.54
N LYS A 33 0.83 -11.75 -27.60
CA LYS A 33 -0.49 -11.63 -26.97
C LYS A 33 -0.54 -12.09 -25.50
N ARG A 34 -1.21 -11.31 -24.65
CA ARG A 34 -1.48 -11.65 -23.24
C ARG A 34 -2.64 -12.65 -23.10
N LYS A 35 -2.46 -13.63 -22.22
CA LYS A 35 -3.50 -14.53 -21.72
C LYS A 35 -4.37 -13.75 -20.71
N ALA A 36 -5.69 -13.84 -20.83
CA ALA A 36 -6.62 -13.11 -19.96
C ALA A 36 -6.50 -13.57 -18.48
N PRO A 37 -6.65 -12.67 -17.49
CA PRO A 37 -6.69 -13.05 -16.08
C PRO A 37 -7.95 -13.90 -15.80
N GLN A 38 -7.80 -14.90 -14.95
CA GLN A 38 -8.89 -15.75 -14.47
C GLN A 38 -9.77 -14.90 -13.52
N GLU A 39 -11.01 -14.60 -13.92
CA GLU A 39 -11.99 -13.88 -13.10
C GLU A 39 -12.11 -14.53 -11.71
N SER A 40 -11.99 -13.72 -10.67
CA SER A 40 -12.13 -14.18 -9.29
C SER A 40 -13.61 -14.45 -8.98
N LEU A 41 -13.91 -15.49 -8.17
CA LEU A 41 -15.28 -16.01 -7.98
C LEU A 41 -16.30 -14.95 -7.54
N ASN A 42 -15.87 -13.95 -6.77
CA ASN A 42 -16.71 -12.91 -6.19
C ASN A 42 -16.29 -11.48 -6.63
N GLU A 43 -15.59 -11.35 -7.77
CA GLU A 43 -14.97 -10.08 -8.21
C GLU A 43 -15.95 -8.91 -8.23
N GLY A 44 -17.13 -9.09 -8.83
CA GLY A 44 -18.14 -8.03 -8.91
C GLY A 44 -18.59 -7.53 -7.53
N ILE A 45 -18.69 -8.42 -6.53
CA ILE A 45 -19.03 -8.03 -5.15
C ILE A 45 -17.87 -7.26 -4.52
N THR A 46 -16.65 -7.76 -4.67
CA THR A 46 -15.47 -7.11 -4.10
C THR A 46 -15.27 -5.72 -4.70
N ASP A 47 -15.47 -5.58 -6.00
CA ASP A 47 -15.27 -4.33 -6.73
C ASP A 47 -16.21 -3.24 -6.28
N PHE A 48 -17.52 -3.53 -6.19
CA PHE A 48 -18.49 -2.51 -5.75
C PHE A 48 -18.25 -2.11 -4.29
N LEU A 49 -17.83 -3.05 -3.44
CA LEU A 49 -17.48 -2.76 -2.05
C LEU A 49 -16.24 -1.86 -1.97
N ILE A 50 -15.25 -2.06 -2.84
CA ILE A 50 -14.06 -1.20 -2.89
C ILE A 50 -14.42 0.18 -3.42
N GLU A 51 -15.26 0.27 -4.44
CA GLU A 51 -15.75 1.54 -4.96
C GLU A 51 -16.50 2.34 -3.88
N LEU A 52 -17.40 1.68 -3.14
CA LEU A 52 -18.08 2.29 -1.99
C LEU A 52 -17.10 2.72 -0.90
N ALA A 53 -16.10 1.89 -0.58
CA ALA A 53 -15.09 2.23 0.41
C ALA A 53 -14.37 3.52 0.01
N ASN A 54 -13.89 3.57 -1.23
CA ASN A 54 -13.16 4.72 -1.76
C ASN A 54 -14.03 5.99 -1.75
N TYR A 55 -15.30 5.89 -2.13
CA TYR A 55 -16.23 7.01 -2.02
C TYR A 55 -16.40 7.49 -0.58
N GLU A 56 -16.63 6.60 0.38
CA GLU A 56 -16.79 6.99 1.78
C GLU A 56 -15.52 7.65 2.34
N ARG A 57 -14.33 7.18 1.96
CA ARG A 57 -13.05 7.78 2.37
C ARG A 57 -12.81 9.14 1.70
N ASN A 58 -12.93 9.19 0.38
CA ASN A 58 -12.46 10.33 -0.41
C ASN A 58 -13.49 11.46 -0.41
N VAL A 59 -14.77 11.15 -0.53
CA VAL A 59 -15.85 12.14 -0.60
C VAL A 59 -16.37 12.44 0.80
N ASN A 60 -16.97 11.45 1.46
CA ASN A 60 -17.63 11.64 2.77
C ASN A 60 -16.68 11.74 3.96
N ARG A 61 -15.40 11.39 3.79
CA ARG A 61 -14.41 11.29 4.89
C ARG A 61 -14.86 10.35 6.03
N ALA A 62 -15.73 9.39 5.75
CA ALA A 62 -16.27 8.42 6.70
C ALA A 62 -15.36 7.18 6.81
N ILE A 63 -14.25 7.32 7.53
CA ILE A 63 -13.23 6.27 7.69
C ILE A 63 -13.79 4.96 8.27
N HIS A 64 -14.75 5.03 9.20
CA HIS A 64 -15.39 3.85 9.77
C HIS A 64 -16.14 3.02 8.71
N LYS A 65 -16.83 3.67 7.76
CA LYS A 65 -17.51 2.98 6.65
C LYS A 65 -16.52 2.43 5.64
N TYR A 66 -15.45 3.17 5.34
CA TYR A 66 -14.35 2.70 4.51
C TYR A 66 -13.77 1.39 5.06
N ASN A 67 -13.44 1.34 6.36
CA ASN A 67 -12.91 0.13 7.00
C ASN A 67 -13.91 -1.03 6.92
N ALA A 68 -15.20 -0.78 7.17
CA ALA A 68 -16.23 -1.82 7.12
C ALA A 68 -16.36 -2.45 5.71
N TYR A 69 -16.41 -1.64 4.66
CA TYR A 69 -16.47 -2.15 3.28
C TYR A 69 -15.17 -2.88 2.87
N ARG A 70 -14.00 -2.39 3.30
CA ARG A 70 -12.71 -3.05 3.04
C ARG A 70 -12.60 -4.40 3.74
N LYS A 71 -13.02 -4.49 5.01
CA LYS A 71 -13.09 -5.77 5.75
C LYS A 71 -14.01 -6.75 5.03
N ALA A 72 -15.22 -6.33 4.67
CA ALA A 72 -16.15 -7.17 3.92
C ALA A 72 -15.56 -7.67 2.59
N ALA A 73 -14.95 -6.79 1.80
CA ALA A 73 -14.34 -7.18 0.53
C ALA A 73 -13.14 -8.13 0.70
N SER A 74 -12.31 -7.93 1.74
CA SER A 74 -11.17 -8.82 2.08
C SER A 74 -11.63 -10.23 2.42
N VAL A 75 -12.73 -10.35 3.18
CA VAL A 75 -13.27 -11.64 3.60
C VAL A 75 -13.97 -12.34 2.44
N ILE A 76 -14.73 -11.60 1.62
CA ILE A 76 -15.44 -12.13 0.45
C ILE A 76 -14.47 -12.57 -0.65
N SER A 77 -13.36 -11.86 -0.87
CA SER A 77 -12.38 -12.23 -1.91
C SER A 77 -11.69 -13.57 -1.64
N LYS A 78 -11.57 -13.96 -0.36
CA LYS A 78 -10.97 -15.24 0.07
C LYS A 78 -11.99 -16.36 0.21
N TYR A 79 -13.28 -16.07 0.04
CA TYR A 79 -14.33 -17.07 0.19
C TYR A 79 -14.22 -18.11 -0.95
N PRO A 80 -14.19 -19.43 -0.66
CA PRO A 80 -13.80 -20.47 -1.63
C PRO A 80 -14.86 -20.73 -2.72
N SER A 81 -16.04 -20.15 -2.60
CA SER A 81 -17.16 -20.35 -3.52
C SER A 81 -17.83 -19.02 -3.88
N LYS A 82 -18.70 -19.03 -4.90
CA LYS A 82 -19.54 -17.86 -5.23
C LYS A 82 -20.57 -17.63 -4.13
N ILE A 83 -20.66 -16.40 -3.63
CA ILE A 83 -21.72 -15.98 -2.71
C ILE A 83 -23.02 -15.83 -3.49
N LYS A 84 -24.10 -16.43 -2.99
CA LYS A 84 -25.41 -16.48 -3.65
C LYS A 84 -26.45 -15.57 -2.98
N SER A 85 -26.17 -15.05 -1.79
CA SER A 85 -27.09 -14.17 -1.06
C SER A 85 -26.37 -13.31 -0.02
N GLY A 86 -26.99 -12.21 0.37
CA GLY A 86 -26.59 -11.40 1.52
C GLY A 86 -26.68 -12.19 2.83
N ALA A 87 -27.65 -13.09 2.96
CA ALA A 87 -27.78 -13.96 4.13
C ALA A 87 -26.57 -14.92 4.29
N GLU A 88 -26.05 -15.46 3.18
CA GLU A 88 -24.81 -16.23 3.15
C GLU A 88 -23.61 -15.35 3.51
N ALA A 89 -23.50 -14.18 2.88
CA ALA A 89 -22.41 -13.24 3.15
C ALA A 89 -22.36 -12.78 4.61
N LYS A 90 -23.51 -12.53 5.25
CA LYS A 90 -23.64 -12.08 6.64
C LYS A 90 -23.09 -13.08 7.67
N LYS A 91 -22.97 -14.36 7.30
CA LYS A 91 -22.34 -15.38 8.17
C LYS A 91 -20.82 -15.19 8.28
N LEU A 92 -20.22 -14.43 7.38
CA LEU A 92 -18.80 -14.14 7.37
C LEU A 92 -18.49 -12.99 8.35
N ASP A 93 -17.51 -13.18 9.23
CA ASP A 93 -17.04 -12.11 10.10
C ASP A 93 -16.57 -10.91 9.26
N GLY A 94 -17.08 -9.71 9.58
CA GLY A 94 -16.82 -8.49 8.82
C GLY A 94 -17.91 -8.09 7.83
N VAL A 95 -18.94 -8.92 7.62
CA VAL A 95 -20.10 -8.57 6.79
C VAL A 95 -21.32 -8.25 7.66
N GLY A 96 -21.57 -6.96 7.87
CA GLY A 96 -22.75 -6.49 8.61
C GLY A 96 -24.05 -6.54 7.80
N ALA A 97 -25.20 -6.41 8.49
CA ALA A 97 -26.54 -6.46 7.87
C ALA A 97 -26.70 -5.49 6.68
N LYS A 98 -26.27 -4.23 6.83
CA LYS A 98 -26.33 -3.21 5.76
C LYS A 98 -25.43 -3.52 4.56
N ILE A 99 -24.39 -4.33 4.73
CA ILE A 99 -23.53 -4.77 3.63
C ILE A 99 -24.18 -5.96 2.93
N ALA A 100 -24.71 -6.92 3.70
CA ALA A 100 -25.49 -8.03 3.18
C ALA A 100 -26.66 -7.57 2.29
N GLU A 101 -27.43 -6.57 2.73
CA GLU A 101 -28.51 -5.97 1.92
C GLU A 101 -28.03 -5.44 0.57
N LYS A 102 -26.82 -4.86 0.50
CA LYS A 102 -26.23 -4.34 -0.75
C LYS A 102 -25.78 -5.47 -1.66
N ILE A 103 -25.31 -6.56 -1.07
CA ILE A 103 -24.94 -7.77 -1.82
C ILE A 103 -26.20 -8.36 -2.45
N ASP A 104 -27.32 -8.45 -1.72
CA ASP A 104 -28.59 -8.91 -2.29
C ASP A 104 -29.09 -8.00 -3.42
N GLU A 105 -29.03 -6.68 -3.24
CA GLU A 105 -29.38 -5.71 -4.29
C GLU A 105 -28.53 -5.92 -5.56
N PHE A 106 -27.21 -6.07 -5.39
CA PHE A 106 -26.26 -6.27 -6.48
C PHE A 106 -26.49 -7.61 -7.19
N LEU A 107 -26.67 -8.71 -6.44
CA LEU A 107 -26.92 -10.03 -7.01
C LEU A 107 -28.25 -10.09 -7.77
N THR A 108 -29.26 -9.35 -7.32
CA THR A 108 -30.59 -9.32 -7.96
C THR A 108 -30.59 -8.45 -9.22
N THR A 109 -29.92 -7.30 -9.19
CA THR A 109 -30.07 -6.26 -10.23
C THR A 109 -28.84 -6.07 -11.12
N GLY A 110 -27.71 -6.68 -10.75
CA GLY A 110 -26.40 -6.42 -11.34
C GLY A 110 -25.83 -5.03 -11.04
N LYS A 111 -26.53 -4.22 -10.23
CA LYS A 111 -26.20 -2.82 -9.97
C LYS A 111 -26.45 -2.46 -8.50
N LEU A 112 -25.92 -1.32 -8.08
CA LEU A 112 -26.23 -0.75 -6.77
C LEU A 112 -26.72 0.69 -6.96
N ARG A 113 -27.97 0.98 -6.58
CA ARG A 113 -28.59 2.31 -6.77
C ARG A 113 -27.74 3.43 -6.19
N LYS A 114 -27.10 3.20 -5.04
CA LYS A 114 -26.22 4.18 -4.41
C LYS A 114 -24.99 4.47 -5.29
N LEU A 115 -24.36 3.45 -5.88
CA LEU A 115 -23.21 3.67 -6.77
C LEU A 115 -23.63 4.34 -8.06
N GLU A 116 -24.78 3.99 -8.64
CA GLU A 116 -25.27 4.66 -9.85
C GLU A 116 -25.47 6.17 -9.60
N LYS A 117 -26.02 6.55 -8.43
CA LYS A 117 -26.11 7.98 -8.04
C LYS A 117 -24.75 8.64 -7.84
N ILE A 118 -23.80 7.95 -7.22
CA ILE A 118 -22.44 8.46 -7.01
C ILE A 118 -21.73 8.68 -8.35
N ARG A 119 -21.90 7.75 -9.29
CA ARG A 119 -21.31 7.82 -10.64
C ARG A 119 -21.92 8.96 -11.48
N GLN A 120 -23.15 9.37 -11.19
CA GLN A 120 -23.82 10.52 -11.81
C GLN A 120 -23.40 11.88 -11.21
N ASP A 121 -22.81 11.89 -10.02
CA ASP A 121 -22.26 13.13 -9.43
C ASP A 121 -20.83 13.36 -9.95
N ASP A 122 -20.72 14.26 -10.92
CA ASP A 122 -19.46 14.66 -11.56
C ASP A 122 -18.38 15.11 -10.56
N THR A 123 -18.77 15.67 -9.41
CA THR A 123 -17.82 16.15 -8.41
C THR A 123 -17.19 14.96 -7.67
N SER A 124 -18.04 14.02 -7.24
CA SER A 124 -17.61 12.80 -6.55
C SER A 124 -16.76 11.89 -7.45
N SER A 125 -17.16 11.73 -8.71
CA SER A 125 -16.42 10.94 -9.70
C SER A 125 -15.04 11.56 -9.98
N SER A 126 -14.98 12.89 -10.15
CA SER A 126 -13.72 13.62 -10.34
C SER A 126 -12.80 13.49 -9.13
N ILE A 127 -13.30 13.67 -7.90
CA ILE A 127 -12.49 13.52 -6.68
C ILE A 127 -11.88 12.12 -6.61
N ASN A 128 -12.66 11.07 -6.86
CA ASN A 128 -12.17 9.69 -6.86
C ASN A 128 -11.18 9.41 -7.99
N LEU A 129 -11.37 10.01 -9.15
CA LEU A 129 -10.44 9.87 -10.27
C LEU A 129 -9.09 10.52 -9.94
N LEU A 130 -9.10 11.76 -9.45
CA LEU A 130 -7.87 12.49 -9.16
C LEU A 130 -7.08 11.86 -8.00
N THR A 131 -7.75 11.23 -7.02
CA THR A 131 -7.05 10.54 -5.92
C THR A 131 -6.33 9.26 -6.33
N ARG A 132 -6.56 8.74 -7.55
CA ARG A 132 -5.76 7.64 -8.12
C ARG A 132 -4.34 8.10 -8.50
N VAL A 133 -4.13 9.39 -8.75
CA VAL A 133 -2.81 9.93 -9.04
C VAL A 133 -2.00 9.99 -7.75
N SER A 134 -0.88 9.27 -7.70
CA SER A 134 -0.01 9.24 -6.51
C SER A 134 0.37 10.66 -6.06
N GLY A 135 0.21 10.92 -4.76
CA GLY A 135 0.44 12.25 -4.18
C GLY A 135 -0.77 13.17 -4.13
N ILE A 136 -1.89 12.80 -4.75
CA ILE A 136 -3.15 13.53 -4.65
C ILE A 136 -4.06 12.85 -3.64
N GLY A 137 -4.15 13.44 -2.44
CA GLY A 137 -5.11 13.02 -1.42
C GLY A 137 -6.49 13.66 -1.58
N PRO A 138 -7.52 13.22 -0.82
CA PRO A 138 -8.89 13.72 -0.94
C PRO A 138 -9.09 15.21 -0.67
N ALA A 139 -8.16 15.86 0.03
CA ALA A 139 -8.19 17.30 0.24
C ALA A 139 -7.66 18.05 -1.00
N ALA A 140 -6.53 17.61 -1.55
CA ALA A 140 -5.96 18.17 -2.78
C ALA A 140 -6.88 17.95 -3.98
N ALA A 141 -7.46 16.76 -4.13
CA ALA A 141 -8.42 16.46 -5.19
C ALA A 141 -9.62 17.41 -5.19
N ARG A 142 -10.20 17.70 -4.02
CA ARG A 142 -11.30 18.66 -3.89
C ARG A 142 -10.93 20.05 -4.37
N LYS A 143 -9.79 20.57 -3.89
CA LYS A 143 -9.28 21.87 -4.30
C LYS A 143 -9.09 21.94 -5.83
N LEU A 144 -8.54 20.88 -6.43
CA LEU A 144 -8.36 20.80 -7.89
C LEU A 144 -9.70 20.83 -8.63
N VAL A 145 -10.72 20.10 -8.15
CA VAL A 145 -12.07 20.08 -8.73
C VAL A 145 -12.77 21.44 -8.60
N GLU A 146 -12.63 22.12 -7.46
CA GLU A 146 -13.12 23.49 -7.25
C GLU A 146 -12.46 24.48 -8.23
N GLU A 147 -11.21 24.24 -8.59
CA GLU A 147 -10.47 24.99 -9.61
C GLU A 147 -10.74 24.53 -11.06
N GLY A 148 -11.75 23.67 -11.27
CA GLY A 148 -12.19 23.20 -12.58
C GLY A 148 -11.43 22.02 -13.17
N ILE A 149 -10.49 21.42 -12.44
CA ILE A 149 -9.73 20.24 -12.88
C ILE A 149 -10.54 18.99 -12.53
N ARG A 150 -11.06 18.30 -13.55
CA ARG A 150 -11.98 17.16 -13.35
C ARG A 150 -11.46 15.84 -13.93
N SER A 151 -10.41 15.88 -14.74
CA SER A 151 -9.82 14.71 -15.38
C SER A 151 -8.30 14.64 -15.22
N VAL A 152 -7.72 13.47 -15.55
CA VAL A 152 -6.27 13.29 -15.63
C VAL A 152 -5.68 14.14 -16.76
N GLU A 153 -6.44 14.34 -17.83
CA GLU A 153 -6.08 15.21 -18.96
C GLU A 153 -6.01 16.68 -18.52
N ASP A 154 -6.93 17.12 -17.67
CA ASP A 154 -6.88 18.47 -17.08
C ASP A 154 -5.67 18.64 -16.18
N LEU A 155 -5.29 17.61 -15.41
CA LEU A 155 -4.04 17.64 -14.63
C LEU A 155 -2.82 17.81 -15.53
N LYS A 156 -2.73 17.08 -16.64
CA LYS A 156 -1.63 17.19 -17.62
C LYS A 156 -1.53 18.59 -18.23
N LYS A 157 -2.67 19.27 -18.41
CA LYS A 157 -2.70 20.66 -18.89
C LYS A 157 -2.38 21.69 -17.80
N ASN A 158 -2.40 21.29 -16.53
CA ASN A 158 -2.26 22.17 -15.38
C ASN A 158 -1.15 21.72 -14.41
N GLU A 159 -0.07 21.12 -14.92
CA GLU A 159 1.01 20.59 -14.09
C GLU A 159 1.64 21.64 -13.16
N GLN A 160 1.61 22.93 -13.52
CA GLN A 160 2.10 24.03 -12.68
C GLN A 160 1.39 24.12 -11.31
N LYS A 161 0.16 23.60 -11.20
CA LYS A 161 -0.59 23.56 -9.94
C LYS A 161 -0.20 22.39 -9.03
N LEU A 162 0.60 21.45 -9.55
CA LEU A 162 1.01 20.24 -8.85
C LEU A 162 2.38 20.40 -8.21
N ASN A 163 2.53 19.84 -7.01
CA ASN A 163 3.84 19.74 -6.38
C ASN A 163 4.72 18.67 -7.08
N HIS A 164 6.00 18.62 -6.73
CA HIS A 164 6.97 17.70 -7.36
C HIS A 164 6.53 16.23 -7.30
N HIS A 165 6.02 15.77 -6.16
CA HIS A 165 5.58 14.39 -5.98
C HIS A 165 4.33 14.07 -6.82
N GLN A 166 3.36 14.99 -6.88
CA GLN A 166 2.16 14.86 -7.70
C GLN A 166 2.48 14.84 -9.20
N LYS A 167 3.47 15.63 -9.65
CA LYS A 167 3.97 15.58 -11.04
C LYS A 167 4.55 14.21 -11.38
N ILE A 168 5.31 13.61 -10.47
CA ILE A 168 5.83 12.24 -10.65
C ILE A 168 4.67 11.24 -10.71
N GLY A 169 3.70 11.36 -9.80
CA GLY A 169 2.50 10.51 -9.80
C GLY A 169 1.70 10.61 -11.08
N LEU A 170 1.56 11.81 -11.64
CA LEU A 170 0.88 12.05 -12.91
C LEU A 170 1.67 11.48 -14.09
N LYS A 171 2.99 11.70 -14.11
CA LYS A 171 3.88 11.24 -15.17
C LYS A 171 3.86 9.71 -15.36
N TYR A 172 3.77 8.96 -14.26
CA TYR A 172 3.79 7.49 -14.28
C TYR A 172 2.43 6.88 -13.93
N PHE A 173 1.34 7.64 -14.05
CA PHE A 173 0.00 7.24 -13.64
C PHE A 173 -0.40 5.84 -14.17
N ASP A 174 -0.32 5.65 -15.49
CA ASP A 174 -0.74 4.40 -16.14
C ASP A 174 0.09 3.17 -15.70
N ASP A 175 1.35 3.38 -15.33
CA ASP A 175 2.23 2.32 -14.86
C ASP A 175 1.99 2.01 -13.37
N PHE A 176 1.70 3.02 -12.55
CA PHE A 176 1.40 2.87 -11.13
C PHE A 176 0.03 2.22 -10.88
N GLU A 177 -0.92 2.36 -11.81
CA GLU A 177 -2.19 1.64 -11.77
C GLU A 177 -2.02 0.13 -12.01
N ARG A 178 -0.90 -0.31 -12.60
CA ARG A 178 -0.64 -1.72 -12.86
C ARG A 178 -0.06 -2.38 -11.60
N ARG A 179 -0.68 -3.46 -11.16
CA ARG A 179 -0.14 -4.32 -10.10
C ARG A 179 1.25 -4.86 -10.46
N ILE A 180 2.11 -5.01 -9.45
CA ILE A 180 3.44 -5.60 -9.54
C ILE A 180 3.32 -7.09 -9.24
N PRO A 181 3.51 -8.00 -10.20
CA PRO A 181 3.43 -9.45 -9.97
C PRO A 181 4.49 -9.92 -8.95
N ARG A 182 4.18 -10.97 -8.18
CA ARG A 182 5.10 -11.52 -7.17
C ARG A 182 6.47 -11.94 -7.76
N LYS A 183 6.50 -12.46 -8.99
CA LYS A 183 7.76 -12.77 -9.71
C LYS A 183 8.64 -11.52 -9.87
N GLU A 184 8.06 -10.40 -10.26
CA GLU A 184 8.78 -9.12 -10.40
C GLU A 184 9.26 -8.62 -9.03
N MET A 185 8.41 -8.69 -8.00
CA MET A 185 8.78 -8.31 -6.62
C MET A 185 9.98 -9.11 -6.09
N LEU A 186 10.04 -10.42 -6.34
CA LEU A 186 11.16 -11.28 -5.94
C LEU A 186 12.47 -10.87 -6.62
N GLN A 187 12.41 -10.52 -7.91
CA GLN A 187 13.57 -10.01 -8.65
C GLN A 187 14.03 -8.66 -8.09
N MET A 188 13.09 -7.75 -7.80
CA MET A 188 13.38 -6.46 -7.20
C MET A 188 14.01 -6.62 -5.81
N GLN A 189 13.45 -7.48 -4.95
CA GLN A 189 14.02 -7.81 -3.64
C GLN A 189 15.47 -8.30 -3.76
N ALA A 190 15.74 -9.27 -4.63
CA ALA A 190 17.08 -9.84 -4.78
C ALA A 190 18.11 -8.77 -5.16
N ILE A 191 17.74 -7.85 -6.07
CA ILE A 191 18.63 -6.77 -6.48
C ILE A 191 18.80 -5.75 -5.37
N ILE A 192 17.72 -5.34 -4.70
CA ILE A 192 17.79 -4.34 -3.63
C ILE A 192 18.66 -4.86 -2.47
N LEU A 193 18.43 -6.09 -2.00
CA LEU A 193 19.24 -6.68 -0.93
C LEU A 193 20.71 -6.81 -1.33
N LYS A 194 20.98 -7.16 -2.59
CA LYS A 194 22.35 -7.19 -3.13
C LYS A 194 22.99 -5.80 -3.13
N GLU A 195 22.27 -4.76 -3.57
CA GLU A 195 22.82 -3.39 -3.60
C GLU A 195 23.01 -2.82 -2.19
N VAL A 196 22.11 -3.11 -1.24
CA VAL A 196 22.27 -2.71 0.17
C VAL A 196 23.50 -3.38 0.78
N GLY A 197 23.67 -4.69 0.60
CA GLY A 197 24.81 -5.43 1.17
C GLY A 197 26.18 -5.06 0.56
N LYS A 198 26.21 -4.45 -0.64
CA LYS A 198 27.45 -3.88 -1.20
C LYS A 198 27.89 -2.59 -0.51
N GLN A 199 26.97 -1.89 0.13
CA GLN A 199 27.23 -0.59 0.73
C GLN A 199 27.83 -0.76 2.11
N ASP A 200 27.19 -1.59 2.93
CA ASP A 200 27.70 -2.02 4.23
C ASP A 200 27.05 -3.37 4.59
N PRO A 201 27.82 -4.40 4.99
CA PRO A 201 27.26 -5.67 5.45
C PRO A 201 26.42 -5.55 6.74
N ASP A 202 26.58 -4.48 7.52
CA ASP A 202 25.84 -4.27 8.78
C ASP A 202 24.41 -3.74 8.56
N TYR A 203 24.04 -3.38 7.33
CA TYR A 203 22.65 -3.04 7.02
C TYR A 203 21.74 -4.25 7.16
N ILE A 204 20.65 -4.05 7.90
CA ILE A 204 19.51 -4.99 7.93
C ILE A 204 18.41 -4.41 7.06
N ALA A 205 17.87 -5.22 6.15
CA ALA A 205 16.87 -4.80 5.17
C ALA A 205 15.69 -5.78 5.11
N THR A 206 14.47 -5.27 5.26
CA THR A 206 13.24 -6.05 5.20
C THR A 206 12.28 -5.44 4.20
N ILE A 207 11.93 -6.20 3.15
CA ILE A 207 10.82 -5.86 2.26
C ILE A 207 9.52 -6.12 3.03
N CYS A 208 8.67 -5.11 3.15
CA CYS A 208 7.46 -5.13 3.96
C CYS A 208 6.19 -5.17 3.08
N GLY A 209 5.08 -4.62 3.57
CA GLY A 209 3.84 -4.48 2.83
C GLY A 209 3.15 -5.81 2.51
N SER A 210 2.24 -5.77 1.55
CA SER A 210 1.47 -6.96 1.11
C SER A 210 2.36 -8.08 0.59
N PHE A 211 3.54 -7.75 0.06
CA PHE A 211 4.50 -8.73 -0.42
C PHE A 211 4.99 -9.67 0.68
N ARG A 212 5.40 -9.11 1.84
CA ARG A 212 5.82 -9.88 3.02
C ARG A 212 4.68 -10.72 3.58
N ARG A 213 3.43 -10.27 3.44
CA ARG A 213 2.22 -11.01 3.81
C ARG A 213 1.79 -12.08 2.79
N GLY A 214 2.57 -12.30 1.73
CA GLY A 214 2.34 -13.38 0.77
C GLY A 214 1.42 -13.01 -0.41
N ALA A 215 1.14 -11.74 -0.66
CA ALA A 215 0.30 -11.37 -1.81
C ALA A 215 0.94 -11.77 -3.16
N GLU A 216 0.09 -12.23 -4.10
CA GLU A 216 0.46 -12.56 -5.48
C GLU A 216 0.80 -11.34 -6.33
N SER A 217 0.34 -10.16 -5.92
CA SER A 217 0.76 -8.89 -6.50
C SER A 217 0.72 -7.75 -5.48
N SER A 218 1.57 -6.74 -5.67
CA SER A 218 1.68 -5.53 -4.82
C SER A 218 1.43 -4.25 -5.62
N GLY A 219 1.20 -3.12 -4.93
CA GLY A 219 1.01 -1.81 -5.58
C GLY A 219 2.28 -0.97 -5.66
N ASP A 220 3.25 -1.34 -4.84
CA ASP A 220 4.51 -0.68 -4.56
C ASP A 220 5.42 -1.67 -3.83
N ILE A 221 6.65 -1.23 -3.56
CA ILE A 221 7.63 -1.95 -2.76
C ILE A 221 7.98 -1.11 -1.54
N ASP A 222 7.67 -1.61 -0.36
CA ASP A 222 8.04 -1.01 0.91
C ASP A 222 9.30 -1.67 1.46
N ILE A 223 10.31 -0.89 1.81
CA ILE A 223 11.60 -1.40 2.29
C ILE A 223 12.00 -0.66 3.55
N LEU A 224 12.21 -1.42 4.61
CA LEU A 224 12.74 -0.92 5.86
C LEU A 224 14.19 -1.35 6.01
N LEU A 225 15.05 -0.35 6.23
CA LEU A 225 16.47 -0.49 6.44
C LEU A 225 16.80 -0.06 7.88
N THR A 226 17.82 -0.65 8.48
CA THR A 226 18.47 -0.14 9.68
C THR A 226 19.97 -0.41 9.64
N HIS A 227 20.74 0.37 10.37
CA HIS A 227 22.18 0.24 10.50
C HIS A 227 22.59 0.56 11.95
N PRO A 228 23.52 -0.18 12.58
CA PRO A 228 23.91 0.05 13.99
C PRO A 228 24.38 1.49 14.28
N ALA A 229 25.02 2.13 13.30
CA ALA A 229 25.51 3.51 13.42
C ALA A 229 24.44 4.60 13.15
N PHE A 230 23.22 4.23 12.72
CA PHE A 230 22.19 5.19 12.33
C PHE A 230 21.16 5.42 13.46
N THR A 231 20.99 6.69 13.83
CA THR A 231 20.20 7.09 15.01
C THR A 231 19.06 8.07 14.73
N SER A 232 18.88 8.50 13.48
CA SER A 232 17.79 9.40 13.08
C SER A 232 16.75 8.64 12.23
N GLU A 233 15.66 9.25 11.80
CA GLU A 233 14.76 8.63 10.80
C GLU A 233 14.96 9.31 9.45
N SER A 234 14.99 8.53 8.36
CA SER A 234 14.89 9.11 7.01
C SER A 234 14.03 8.26 6.09
N ALA A 235 13.13 8.92 5.37
CA ALA A 235 12.26 8.28 4.39
C ALA A 235 12.46 8.90 3.00
N LYS A 236 12.48 8.06 1.98
CA LYS A 236 12.55 8.46 0.57
C LYS A 236 11.55 7.66 -0.24
N GLN A 237 10.82 8.34 -1.10
CA GLN A 237 9.98 7.72 -2.11
C GLN A 237 10.64 7.86 -3.47
N GLY A 238 10.48 6.83 -4.27
CA GLY A 238 11.19 6.70 -5.52
C GLY A 238 10.41 6.00 -6.62
N VAL A 239 11.02 6.04 -7.80
CA VAL A 239 10.54 5.31 -8.97
C VAL A 239 11.66 4.44 -9.49
N CYS A 240 11.34 3.18 -9.77
CA CYS A 240 12.29 2.21 -10.30
C CYS A 240 11.65 1.42 -11.44
N ARG A 241 12.46 0.77 -12.26
CA ARG A 241 11.95 -0.18 -13.26
C ARG A 241 12.97 -1.26 -13.54
N LEU A 242 12.49 -2.48 -13.73
CA LEU A 242 13.28 -3.59 -14.20
C LEU A 242 13.30 -3.65 -15.72
N GLN A 243 14.22 -4.46 -16.23
CA GLN A 243 14.15 -5.00 -17.57
C GLN A 243 13.89 -6.51 -17.46
N ASP A 244 13.13 -7.04 -18.40
CA ASP A 244 12.94 -8.49 -18.50
C ASP A 244 14.20 -9.19 -19.06
N GLU A 245 14.09 -10.50 -19.27
CA GLU A 245 15.19 -11.32 -19.78
C GLU A 245 15.59 -10.97 -21.22
N SER A 246 14.65 -10.40 -22.00
CA SER A 246 14.89 -9.93 -23.38
C SER A 246 15.49 -8.52 -23.45
N GLY A 247 15.53 -7.81 -22.32
CA GLY A 247 15.99 -6.42 -22.23
C GLY A 247 14.87 -5.39 -22.39
N GLU A 248 13.63 -5.82 -22.60
CA GLU A 248 12.46 -4.93 -22.65
C GLU A 248 12.21 -4.30 -21.27
N SER A 249 11.89 -3.00 -21.24
CA SER A 249 11.62 -2.31 -19.98
C SER A 249 10.25 -2.68 -19.44
N LEU A 250 10.23 -3.16 -18.20
CA LEU A 250 8.99 -3.34 -17.44
C LEU A 250 8.41 -1.97 -17.02
N PRO A 251 7.12 -1.91 -16.63
CA PRO A 251 6.49 -0.69 -16.15
C PRO A 251 7.26 -0.03 -15.01
N PHE A 252 7.17 1.29 -14.89
CA PHE A 252 7.71 2.01 -13.74
C PHE A 252 6.95 1.65 -12.46
N ARG A 253 7.69 1.35 -11.39
CA ARG A 253 7.18 0.93 -10.09
C ARG A 253 7.52 1.94 -9.01
N ARG A 254 6.58 2.14 -8.07
CA ARG A 254 6.81 2.91 -6.85
C ARG A 254 7.64 2.08 -5.87
N ILE A 255 8.59 2.74 -5.22
CA ILE A 255 9.43 2.16 -4.18
C ILE A 255 9.56 3.15 -3.03
N ASP A 256 9.24 2.69 -1.83
CA ASP A 256 9.34 3.44 -0.59
C ASP A 256 10.46 2.82 0.26
N ILE A 257 11.49 3.63 0.55
CA ILE A 257 12.65 3.23 1.34
C ILE A 257 12.68 4.05 2.62
N ARG A 258 12.72 3.37 3.75
CA ARG A 258 12.78 3.97 5.08
C ARG A 258 13.99 3.42 5.81
N LEU A 259 14.87 4.30 6.27
CA LEU A 259 15.93 3.95 7.19
C LEU A 259 15.55 4.40 8.58
N ILE A 260 15.53 3.43 9.49
CA ILE A 260 14.94 3.53 10.80
C ILE A 260 16.04 3.24 11.84
N PRO A 261 16.07 3.96 12.98
CA PRO A 261 16.93 3.63 14.10
C PRO A 261 16.79 2.18 14.54
N LYS A 262 17.89 1.56 14.98
CA LYS A 262 17.90 0.13 15.32
C LYS A 262 16.90 -0.24 16.41
N ASP A 263 16.73 0.61 17.41
CA ASP A 263 15.79 0.47 18.53
C ASP A 263 14.31 0.57 18.10
N GLN A 264 14.02 1.15 16.94
CA GLN A 264 12.67 1.31 16.39
C GLN A 264 12.37 0.29 15.28
N TYR A 265 13.39 -0.43 14.81
CA TYR A 265 13.32 -1.21 13.58
C TYR A 265 12.19 -2.24 13.56
N TYR A 266 12.04 -3.04 14.62
CA TYR A 266 11.06 -4.12 14.65
C TYR A 266 9.62 -3.63 14.86
N CYS A 267 9.42 -2.53 15.60
CA CYS A 267 8.13 -1.82 15.62
C CYS A 267 7.76 -1.34 14.20
N GLY A 268 8.75 -0.80 13.48
CA GLY A 268 8.60 -0.39 12.09
C GLY A 268 8.28 -1.57 11.17
N VAL A 269 9.05 -2.66 11.24
CA VAL A 269 8.82 -3.85 10.39
C VAL A 269 7.41 -4.40 10.62
N LEU A 270 6.97 -4.53 11.87
CA LEU A 270 5.61 -4.95 12.19
C LEU A 270 4.57 -4.01 11.57
N TYR A 271 4.72 -2.70 11.79
CA TYR A 271 3.78 -1.70 11.29
C TYR A 271 3.71 -1.66 9.76
N PHE A 272 4.85 -1.58 9.06
CA PHE A 272 4.90 -1.50 7.60
C PHE A 272 4.63 -2.85 6.94
N THR A 273 4.72 -3.97 7.67
CA THR A 273 4.20 -5.26 7.21
C THR A 273 2.68 -5.24 7.11
N GLY A 274 1.98 -4.59 8.05
CA GLY A 274 0.51 -4.50 8.04
C GLY A 274 -0.18 -5.87 8.26
N SER A 275 -1.44 -6.05 7.84
CA SER A 275 -2.32 -5.09 7.13
C SER A 275 -2.71 -3.86 7.97
N ASP A 276 -3.35 -2.86 7.35
CA ASP A 276 -3.82 -1.69 8.09
C ASP A 276 -4.91 -2.06 9.12
N ILE A 277 -5.72 -3.08 8.82
CA ILE A 277 -6.70 -3.64 9.76
C ILE A 277 -5.99 -4.40 10.87
N PHE A 278 -5.02 -5.26 10.54
CA PHE A 278 -4.21 -5.96 11.54
C PHE A 278 -3.58 -4.98 12.53
N ASN A 279 -2.92 -3.92 12.04
CA ASN A 279 -2.30 -2.90 12.87
C ASN A 279 -3.30 -2.16 13.76
N LYS A 280 -4.52 -1.88 13.27
CA LYS A 280 -5.57 -1.25 14.08
C LYS A 280 -6.00 -2.16 15.23
N ASN A 281 -6.24 -3.44 14.93
CA ASN A 281 -6.64 -4.42 15.93
C ASN A 281 -5.53 -4.63 16.97
N MET A 282 -4.28 -4.75 16.51
CA MET A 282 -3.12 -4.91 17.40
C MET A 282 -2.96 -3.75 18.36
N ARG A 283 -3.10 -2.51 17.86
CA ARG A 283 -3.03 -1.31 18.73
C ARG A 283 -4.19 -1.22 19.70
N ALA A 284 -5.40 -1.60 19.29
CA ALA A 284 -6.54 -1.66 20.19
C ALA A 284 -6.30 -2.69 21.31
N HIS A 285 -5.83 -3.89 20.97
CA HIS A 285 -5.46 -4.92 21.94
C HIS A 285 -4.31 -4.46 22.86
N ALA A 286 -3.28 -3.81 22.31
CA ALA A 286 -2.19 -3.25 23.12
C ALA A 286 -2.71 -2.26 24.17
N LEU A 287 -3.67 -1.39 23.81
CA LEU A 287 -4.29 -0.45 24.76
C LEU A 287 -5.04 -1.17 25.87
N GLU A 288 -5.80 -2.23 25.55
CA GLU A 288 -6.49 -3.06 26.54
C GLU A 288 -5.51 -3.73 27.53
N MET A 289 -4.30 -4.04 27.05
CA MET A 289 -3.22 -4.63 27.85
C MET A 289 -2.36 -3.58 28.56
N GLY A 290 -2.72 -2.30 28.51
CA GLY A 290 -1.98 -1.24 29.18
C GLY A 290 -0.73 -0.79 28.44
N PHE A 291 -0.70 -0.87 27.11
CA PHE A 291 0.40 -0.40 26.27
C PHE A 291 -0.09 0.54 25.18
N THR A 292 0.74 1.49 24.78
CA THR A 292 0.61 2.19 23.50
C THR A 292 1.65 1.67 22.53
N LEU A 293 1.21 1.38 21.31
CA LEU A 293 2.03 0.81 20.24
C LEU A 293 1.90 1.67 18.98
N ASN A 294 3.03 2.01 18.38
CA ASN A 294 3.11 2.68 17.09
C ASN A 294 4.28 2.13 16.26
N GLU A 295 4.55 2.73 15.10
CA GLU A 295 5.62 2.34 14.19
C GLU A 295 7.03 2.53 14.75
N TYR A 296 7.17 3.26 15.87
CA TYR A 296 8.45 3.61 16.46
C TYR A 296 8.73 2.78 17.71
N THR A 297 7.73 2.66 18.60
CA THR A 297 7.92 2.14 19.95
C THR A 297 6.67 1.45 20.48
N ILE A 298 6.88 0.54 21.43
CA ILE A 298 5.87 0.11 22.40
C ILE A 298 6.23 0.69 23.78
N ARG A 299 5.24 1.25 24.48
CA ARG A 299 5.40 1.88 25.79
C ARG A 299 4.31 1.42 26.75
N PRO A 300 4.64 1.09 28.01
CA PRO A 300 3.63 0.83 29.03
C PRO A 300 2.84 2.12 29.34
N LEU A 301 1.56 1.98 29.61
CA LEU A 301 0.69 3.06 30.06
C LEU A 301 0.56 2.98 31.58
N GLY A 302 0.86 4.09 32.25
CA GLY A 302 0.58 4.22 33.68
C GLY A 302 -0.91 4.30 33.98
N VAL A 303 -1.28 4.24 35.26
CA VAL A 303 -2.68 4.31 35.72
C VAL A 303 -3.44 5.57 35.29
N THR A 304 -2.71 6.64 34.97
CA THR A 304 -3.25 7.91 34.46
C THR A 304 -3.33 7.98 32.93
N GLY A 305 -2.96 6.91 32.22
CA GLY A 305 -2.88 6.85 30.76
C GLY A 305 -1.63 7.53 30.17
N VAL A 306 -0.69 7.96 31.01
CA VAL A 306 0.59 8.54 30.55
C VAL A 306 1.53 7.42 30.12
N ALA A 307 2.10 7.54 28.92
CA ALA A 307 3.06 6.58 28.39
C ALA A 307 4.41 6.71 29.11
N GLY A 308 4.94 5.58 29.56
CA GLY A 308 6.29 5.47 30.10
C GLY A 308 7.38 5.45 29.03
N GLU A 309 8.56 4.99 29.45
CA GLU A 309 9.71 4.79 28.57
C GLU A 309 9.47 3.66 27.58
N PRO A 310 10.06 3.74 26.36
CA PRO A 310 9.94 2.69 25.37
C PRO A 310 10.60 1.39 25.85
N LEU A 311 9.93 0.26 25.59
CA LEU A 311 10.50 -1.05 25.87
C LEU A 311 11.52 -1.44 24.79
N PRO A 312 12.56 -2.22 25.15
CA PRO A 312 13.48 -2.76 24.17
C PRO A 312 12.77 -3.78 23.28
N VAL A 313 13.01 -3.68 21.98
CA VAL A 313 12.45 -4.60 20.96
C VAL A 313 13.59 -5.06 20.04
N GLN A 314 13.85 -6.36 20.05
CA GLN A 314 14.85 -7.05 19.24
C GLN A 314 14.22 -7.99 18.20
N SER A 315 12.90 -8.18 18.24
CA SER A 315 12.15 -9.00 17.30
C SER A 315 10.69 -8.52 17.16
N GLU A 316 9.94 -9.01 16.18
CA GLU A 316 8.49 -8.72 16.15
C GLU A 316 7.79 -9.44 17.32
N GLU A 317 8.27 -10.63 17.66
CA GLU A 317 7.78 -11.54 18.70
C GLU A 317 7.74 -10.88 20.08
N ASP A 318 8.76 -10.08 20.43
CA ASP A 318 8.81 -9.32 21.69
C ASP A 318 7.54 -8.48 21.88
N ILE A 319 7.06 -7.84 20.80
CA ILE A 319 5.86 -6.99 20.83
C ILE A 319 4.62 -7.83 21.13
N PHE A 320 4.51 -9.02 20.54
CA PHE A 320 3.41 -9.95 20.80
C PHE A 320 3.45 -10.47 22.24
N GLU A 321 4.64 -10.75 22.77
CA GLU A 321 4.82 -11.17 24.16
C GLU A 321 4.42 -10.08 25.15
N TYR A 322 4.86 -8.84 24.95
CA TYR A 322 4.50 -7.72 25.83
C TYR A 322 2.99 -7.53 25.95
N ILE A 323 2.28 -7.62 24.83
CA ILE A 323 0.81 -7.46 24.80
C ILE A 323 0.06 -8.79 25.00
N GLN A 324 0.76 -9.86 25.37
CA GLN A 324 0.19 -11.19 25.62
C GLN A 324 -0.72 -11.69 24.50
N TRP A 325 -0.30 -11.46 23.25
CA TRP A 325 -1.05 -11.87 22.07
C TRP A 325 -0.33 -12.98 21.34
N LYS A 326 -1.08 -13.97 20.85
CA LYS A 326 -0.49 -15.08 20.10
C LYS A 326 0.24 -14.53 18.87
N TYR A 327 1.52 -14.88 18.73
CA TYR A 327 2.31 -14.53 17.57
C TYR A 327 1.62 -14.96 16.28
N ARG A 328 1.61 -14.06 15.29
CA ARG A 328 1.12 -14.33 13.94
C ARG A 328 2.21 -14.06 12.93
N GLU A 329 2.47 -15.05 12.09
CA GLU A 329 3.38 -14.93 10.96
C GLU A 329 2.88 -13.85 9.99
N PRO A 330 3.75 -13.16 9.24
CA PRO A 330 3.34 -12.12 8.29
C PRO A 330 2.21 -12.53 7.32
N LYS A 331 2.23 -13.79 6.86
CA LYS A 331 1.19 -14.35 5.96
C LYS A 331 -0.20 -14.44 6.61
N GLU A 332 -0.27 -14.47 7.94
CA GLU A 332 -1.51 -14.56 8.72
C GLU A 332 -2.10 -13.18 9.02
N ARG A 333 -1.41 -12.08 8.66
CA ARG A 333 -1.78 -10.68 8.95
C ARG A 333 -2.51 -9.99 7.79
N SER A 334 -3.16 -10.78 6.92
CA SER A 334 -3.77 -10.29 5.67
C SER A 334 -5.24 -9.89 5.82
N GLU A 335 -5.73 -9.65 7.04
CA GLU A 335 -7.12 -9.26 7.32
C GLU A 335 -7.58 -8.04 6.54
#